data_AF-A0A371J1J3-F1
#
_entry.id   AF-A0A371J1J3-F1
#
_cell.length_a   1.000
_cell.length_b   1.000
_cell.length_c   1.000
_cell.angle_alpha   90.00
_cell.angle_beta   90.00
_cell.angle_gamma   90.00
#
_symmetry.space_group_name_H-M   'P 1'
#
loop_
_entity.id
_entity.type
_entity.pdbx_description
1 polymer ?
#
loop_
_entity_poly.entity_id
_entity_poly.type
_entity_poly.pdbx_seq_one_letter_code
_entity_poly.pdbx_strand_id
1 'polypeptide(L)'
;MENTLTQSERLDISIYKGGISVLIDYFFVDKELAEEDLYFYLSFGFFLQLADDLQDIKEDSNKGNQTIFTQDLNVESEELIVNKMFHFIHHIMNQYNAPSDSFKQLLLANCYQLILTSVAESEDFFSERYKNQLEGFLPVTYPFLKSMKENKFEKKDSYTQERYMLILDEMLIP
;
A
#
# COMPACT_ATOMS: atom_id res chain seq x y z
N MET A 1 31.54 3.03 -10.07
CA MET A 1 30.26 3.55 -10.56
C MET A 1 29.21 2.86 -9.72
N GLU A 2 28.48 3.59 -8.89
CA GLU A 2 27.29 3.03 -8.24
C GLU A 2 26.34 2.58 -9.35
N ASN A 3 25.85 1.34 -9.26
CA ASN A 3 24.97 0.76 -10.25
C ASN A 3 23.56 1.32 -10.02
N THR A 4 23.29 2.50 -10.60
CA THR A 4 21.98 3.14 -10.51
C THR A 4 20.98 2.40 -11.40
N LEU A 5 19.95 1.84 -10.77
CA LEU A 5 18.84 1.19 -11.45
C LEU A 5 17.98 2.19 -12.20
N THR A 6 17.62 1.84 -13.43
CA THR A 6 16.61 2.54 -14.22
C THR A 6 15.23 2.43 -13.58
N GLN A 7 14.31 3.30 -14.02
CA GLN A 7 12.92 3.24 -13.58
C GLN A 7 12.28 1.86 -13.82
N SER A 8 12.52 1.27 -15.00
CA SER A 8 11.96 -0.05 -15.35
C SER A 8 12.49 -1.13 -14.42
N GLU A 9 13.79 -1.16 -14.14
CA GLU A 9 14.39 -2.16 -13.25
C GLU A 9 13.86 -2.05 -11.81
N ARG A 10 13.60 -0.83 -11.33
CA ARG A 10 12.97 -0.60 -10.01
C ARG A 10 11.55 -1.17 -9.98
N LEU A 11 10.75 -0.91 -11.01
CA LEU A 11 9.40 -1.47 -11.12
C LEU A 11 9.41 -3.00 -11.26
N ASP A 12 10.35 -3.57 -12.03
CA ASP A 12 10.52 -5.01 -12.18
C ASP A 12 10.82 -5.68 -10.82
N ILE A 13 11.66 -5.04 -10.00
CA ILE A 13 11.92 -5.48 -8.62
C ILE A 13 10.65 -5.41 -7.77
N SER A 14 9.86 -4.33 -7.86
CA SER A 14 8.63 -4.22 -7.09
C SER A 14 7.59 -5.26 -7.50
N ILE A 15 7.49 -5.58 -8.80
CA ILE A 15 6.64 -6.68 -9.31
C ILE A 15 7.14 -8.02 -8.76
N TYR A 16 8.46 -8.26 -8.79
CA TYR A 16 9.02 -9.52 -8.31
C TYR A 16 8.85 -9.70 -6.80
N LYS A 17 9.04 -8.65 -6.00
CA LYS A 17 8.88 -8.72 -4.54
C LYS A 17 7.40 -8.85 -4.16
N GLY A 18 6.59 -7.88 -4.54
CA GLY A 18 5.20 -7.81 -4.12
C GLY A 18 4.30 -8.80 -4.85
N GLY A 19 4.37 -8.79 -6.18
CA GLY A 19 3.51 -9.61 -7.03
C GLY A 19 3.71 -11.11 -6.80
N ILE A 20 4.97 -11.58 -6.81
CA ILE A 20 5.26 -13.00 -6.57
C ILE A 20 4.94 -13.40 -5.12
N SER A 21 5.17 -12.53 -4.13
CA SER A 21 4.81 -12.85 -2.73
C SER A 21 3.33 -13.16 -2.58
N VAL A 22 2.45 -12.32 -3.15
CA VAL A 22 1.00 -12.55 -3.09
C VAL A 22 0.59 -13.81 -3.86
N LEU A 23 1.22 -14.09 -5.00
CA LEU A 23 0.96 -15.32 -5.74
C LEU A 23 1.37 -16.58 -4.96
N ILE A 24 2.51 -16.54 -4.28
CA ILE A 24 2.97 -17.65 -3.43
C ILE A 24 1.95 -17.91 -2.31
N ASP A 25 1.45 -16.86 -1.65
CA ASP A 25 0.41 -16.99 -0.62
C ASP A 25 -0.88 -17.60 -1.19
N TYR A 26 -1.25 -17.23 -2.42
CA TYR A 26 -2.39 -17.84 -3.11
C TYR A 26 -2.17 -19.34 -3.37
N PHE A 27 -0.98 -19.76 -3.80
CA PHE A 27 -0.71 -21.19 -4.04
C PHE A 27 -0.83 -22.04 -2.76
N PHE A 28 -0.69 -21.45 -1.58
CA PHE A 28 -0.86 -22.18 -0.31
C PHE A 28 -2.31 -22.40 0.12
N VAL A 29 -3.29 -21.72 -0.49
CA VAL A 29 -4.72 -21.88 -0.12
C VAL A 29 -5.47 -22.94 -0.94
N ASP A 30 -4.76 -23.79 -1.69
CA ASP A 30 -5.26 -24.98 -2.40
C ASP A 30 -6.53 -24.74 -3.25
N LYS A 31 -6.58 -23.59 -3.93
CA LYS A 31 -7.62 -23.25 -4.89
C LYS A 31 -7.06 -23.31 -6.32
N GLU A 32 -7.88 -23.79 -7.25
CA GLU A 32 -7.57 -23.68 -8.68
C GLU A 32 -7.49 -22.20 -9.07
N LEU A 33 -6.34 -21.80 -9.62
CA LEU A 33 -6.08 -20.44 -10.08
C LEU A 33 -6.56 -20.28 -11.52
N ALA A 34 -7.56 -19.44 -11.76
CA ALA A 34 -7.87 -18.98 -13.11
C ALA A 34 -6.80 -17.98 -13.59
N GLU A 35 -6.56 -17.89 -14.90
CA GLU A 35 -5.59 -16.93 -15.47
C GLU A 35 -5.93 -15.47 -15.10
N GLU A 36 -7.22 -15.17 -15.00
CA GLU A 36 -7.76 -13.87 -14.58
C GLU A 36 -7.38 -13.53 -13.12
N ASP A 37 -7.37 -14.53 -12.25
CA ASP A 37 -6.94 -14.39 -10.86
C ASP A 37 -5.43 -14.12 -10.78
N LEU A 38 -4.63 -14.81 -11.60
CA LEU A 38 -3.17 -14.63 -11.65
C LEU A 38 -2.81 -13.16 -11.93
N TYR A 39 -3.43 -12.56 -12.95
CA TYR A 39 -3.15 -11.16 -13.32
C TYR A 39 -3.55 -10.19 -12.20
N PHE A 40 -4.71 -10.41 -11.58
CA PHE A 40 -5.16 -9.58 -10.48
C PHE A 40 -4.20 -9.67 -9.29
N TYR A 41 -3.89 -10.88 -8.81
CA TYR A 41 -3.05 -11.07 -7.62
C TYR A 41 -1.61 -10.59 -7.83
N LEU A 42 -1.03 -10.80 -9.01
CA LEU A 42 0.27 -10.24 -9.36
C LEU A 42 0.25 -8.71 -9.33
N SER A 43 -0.75 -8.10 -9.96
CA SER A 43 -0.91 -6.64 -10.02
C SER A 43 -1.19 -6.05 -8.65
N PHE A 44 -1.99 -6.73 -7.84
CA PHE A 44 -2.33 -6.32 -6.49
C PHE A 44 -1.12 -6.38 -5.56
N GLY A 45 -0.31 -7.45 -5.64
CA GLY A 45 0.95 -7.53 -4.91
C GLY A 45 1.94 -6.45 -5.34
N PHE A 46 2.03 -6.14 -6.63
CA PHE A 46 2.82 -5.00 -7.10
C PHE A 46 2.32 -3.67 -6.52
N PHE A 47 1.00 -3.44 -6.49
CA PHE A 47 0.41 -2.26 -5.83
C PHE A 47 0.80 -2.17 -4.34
N LEU A 48 0.74 -3.28 -3.61
CA LEU A 48 1.11 -3.32 -2.19
C LEU A 48 2.59 -2.94 -2.00
N GLN A 49 3.49 -3.47 -2.83
CA GLN A 49 4.91 -3.10 -2.77
C GLN A 49 5.14 -1.61 -3.05
N LEU A 50 4.39 -1.01 -3.99
CA LEU A 50 4.47 0.44 -4.21
C LEU A 50 3.94 1.23 -3.01
N ALA A 51 2.92 0.72 -2.32
CA ALA A 51 2.41 1.35 -1.11
C ALA A 51 3.42 1.28 0.04
N ASP A 52 4.13 0.17 0.19
CA ASP A 52 5.23 0.01 1.15
C ASP A 52 6.38 0.97 0.82
N ASP A 53 6.84 1.02 -0.44
CA ASP A 53 7.90 1.94 -0.89
C ASP A 53 7.50 3.42 -0.64
N LEU A 54 6.22 3.77 -0.74
CA LEU A 54 5.69 5.10 -0.43
C LEU A 54 5.68 5.42 1.07
N GLN A 55 5.35 4.44 1.91
CA GLN A 55 5.41 4.58 3.38
C GLN A 55 6.84 4.73 3.86
N ASP A 56 7.77 4.00 3.24
CA ASP A 56 9.16 3.91 3.64
C ASP A 56 10.09 4.86 2.87
N ILE A 57 9.57 5.73 2.00
CA ILE A 57 10.35 6.68 1.18
C ILE A 57 11.45 7.42 1.94
N LYS A 58 11.17 7.83 3.20
CA LYS A 58 12.16 8.48 4.07
C LYS A 58 13.28 7.54 4.49
N GLU A 59 12.93 6.33 4.91
CA GLU A 59 13.88 5.32 5.34
C GLU A 59 14.71 4.82 4.16
N ASP A 60 14.07 4.55 3.03
CA ASP A 60 14.69 4.10 1.79
C ASP A 60 15.67 5.13 1.23
N SER A 61 15.28 6.40 1.21
CA SER A 61 16.15 7.50 0.80
C SER A 61 17.40 7.59 1.69
N ASN A 62 17.23 7.49 3.02
CA ASN A 62 18.36 7.52 3.97
C ASN A 62 19.30 6.31 3.84
N LYS A 63 18.77 5.15 3.46
CA LYS A 63 19.55 3.90 3.29
C LYS A 63 20.15 3.75 1.89
N GLY A 64 19.80 4.63 0.95
CA GLY A 64 20.19 4.50 -0.45
C GLY A 64 19.48 3.35 -1.18
N ASN A 65 18.32 2.91 -0.67
CA ASN A 65 17.50 1.91 -1.32
C ASN A 65 16.94 2.49 -2.61
N GLN A 66 16.98 1.70 -3.69
CA GLN A 66 16.60 2.15 -5.02
C GLN A 66 15.15 1.73 -5.34
N THR A 67 14.17 2.49 -4.86
CA THR A 67 12.73 2.29 -5.14
C THR A 67 12.22 3.31 -6.16
N ILE A 68 10.97 3.16 -6.63
CA ILE A 68 10.41 4.13 -7.58
C ILE A 68 10.36 5.56 -7.01
N PHE A 69 10.23 5.67 -5.68
CA PHE A 69 10.10 6.92 -4.93
C PHE A 69 11.44 7.56 -4.52
N THR A 70 12.57 6.87 -4.71
CA THR A 70 13.90 7.41 -4.40
C THR A 70 14.73 7.76 -5.63
N GLN A 71 14.13 7.71 -6.82
CA GLN A 71 14.84 7.93 -8.08
C GLN A 71 15.28 9.39 -8.24
N ASP A 72 14.32 10.32 -8.19
CA ASP A 72 14.55 11.74 -8.49
C ASP A 72 14.29 12.64 -7.28
N LEU A 73 13.59 12.15 -6.24
CA LEU A 73 13.20 12.88 -5.03
C LEU A 73 12.62 14.28 -5.35
N ASN A 74 11.92 14.36 -6.47
CA ASN A 74 11.26 15.57 -6.94
C ASN A 74 9.79 15.47 -6.60
N VAL A 75 9.28 16.46 -5.85
CA VAL A 75 7.89 16.53 -5.40
C VAL A 75 6.88 16.28 -6.52
N GLU A 76 7.04 16.88 -7.70
CA GLU A 76 6.10 16.68 -8.83
C GLU A 76 6.14 15.25 -9.37
N SER A 77 7.31 14.60 -9.32
CA SER A 77 7.48 13.22 -9.76
C SER A 77 6.82 12.26 -8.77
N GLU A 78 6.97 12.48 -7.47
CA GLU A 78 6.35 11.65 -6.45
C GLU A 78 4.82 11.79 -6.45
N GLU A 79 4.30 13.02 -6.58
CA GLU A 79 2.87 13.28 -6.75
C GLU A 79 2.31 12.57 -7.99
N LEU A 80 3.06 12.55 -9.10
CA LEU A 80 2.66 11.84 -10.32
C LEU A 80 2.62 10.32 -10.11
N ILE A 81 3.58 9.74 -9.39
CA ILE A 81 3.58 8.31 -9.07
C ILE A 81 2.38 7.96 -8.19
N VAL A 82 2.08 8.74 -7.15
CA VAL A 82 0.90 8.53 -6.30
C VAL A 82 -0.40 8.59 -7.13
N ASN A 83 -0.55 9.56 -8.04
CA ASN A 83 -1.70 9.63 -8.93
C ASN A 83 -1.81 8.38 -9.83
N LYS A 84 -0.68 7.89 -10.37
CA LYS A 84 -0.63 6.64 -11.13
C LYS A 84 -1.06 5.44 -10.27
N MET A 85 -0.69 5.39 -8.99
CA MET A 85 -1.14 4.34 -8.07
C MET A 85 -2.66 4.33 -7.90
N PHE A 86 -3.30 5.50 -7.71
CA PHE A 86 -4.75 5.60 -7.65
C PHE A 86 -5.44 5.06 -8.91
N HIS A 87 -4.93 5.44 -10.08
CA HIS A 87 -5.46 4.96 -11.36
C HIS A 87 -5.22 3.45 -11.56
N PHE A 88 -4.03 2.98 -11.18
CA PHE A 88 -3.65 1.57 -11.29
C PHE A 88 -4.56 0.69 -10.44
N ILE A 89 -4.71 1.00 -9.14
CA ILE A 89 -5.55 0.18 -8.25
C ILE A 89 -7.01 0.22 -8.68
N HIS A 90 -7.52 1.37 -9.11
CA HIS A 90 -8.88 1.48 -9.64
C HIS A 90 -9.08 0.59 -10.88
N HIS A 91 -8.11 0.63 -11.81
CA HIS A 91 -8.15 -0.15 -13.03
C HIS A 91 -8.17 -1.66 -12.75
N ILE A 92 -7.26 -2.16 -11.92
CA ILE A 92 -7.20 -3.60 -11.63
C ILE A 92 -8.41 -4.07 -10.81
N MET A 93 -8.95 -3.22 -9.92
CA MET A 93 -10.14 -3.56 -9.14
C MET A 93 -11.40 -3.68 -10.02
N ASN A 94 -11.48 -2.92 -11.11
CA ASN A 94 -12.58 -3.06 -12.08
C ASN A 94 -12.56 -4.42 -12.80
N GLN A 95 -11.38 -5.02 -12.98
CA GLN A 95 -11.22 -6.35 -13.59
C GLN A 95 -11.37 -7.49 -12.57
N TYR A 96 -11.29 -7.20 -11.27
CA TYR A 96 -11.36 -8.22 -10.23
C TYR A 96 -12.75 -8.86 -10.16
N ASN A 97 -12.82 -10.20 -10.24
CA ASN A 97 -14.05 -10.94 -10.02
C ASN A 97 -14.28 -11.19 -8.52
N ALA A 98 -14.75 -10.15 -7.83
CA ALA A 98 -14.98 -10.20 -6.39
C ALA A 98 -16.20 -11.08 -6.03
N PRO A 99 -16.20 -11.71 -4.84
CA PRO A 99 -17.36 -12.45 -4.34
C PRO A 99 -18.65 -11.62 -4.22
N SER A 100 -18.51 -10.31 -4.01
CA SER A 100 -19.62 -9.36 -4.04
C SER A 100 -19.12 -7.94 -4.35
N ASP A 101 -20.03 -7.09 -4.84
CA ASP A 101 -19.74 -5.67 -5.08
C ASP A 101 -19.37 -4.93 -3.80
N SER A 102 -20.03 -5.26 -2.68
CA SER A 102 -19.71 -4.66 -1.37
C SER A 102 -18.31 -5.00 -0.92
N PHE A 103 -17.85 -6.23 -1.13
CA PHE A 103 -16.47 -6.63 -0.85
C PHE A 103 -15.47 -5.88 -1.74
N LYS A 104 -15.75 -5.78 -3.04
CA LYS A 104 -14.93 -5.02 -3.98
C LYS A 104 -14.79 -3.55 -3.57
N GLN A 105 -15.90 -2.92 -3.21
CA GLN A 105 -15.92 -1.52 -2.76
C GLN A 105 -15.14 -1.33 -1.46
N LEU A 106 -15.30 -2.23 -0.49
CA LEU A 106 -14.54 -2.21 0.76
C LEU A 106 -13.04 -2.34 0.49
N LEU A 107 -12.64 -3.30 -0.35
CA LEU A 107 -11.25 -3.52 -0.70
C LEU A 107 -10.65 -2.30 -1.40
N LEU A 108 -11.36 -1.71 -2.36
CA LEU A 108 -10.92 -0.49 -3.06
C LEU A 108 -10.77 0.69 -2.10
N ALA A 109 -11.76 0.89 -1.22
CA ALA A 109 -11.72 1.95 -0.22
C ALA A 109 -10.50 1.80 0.71
N ASN A 110 -10.20 0.57 1.15
CA ASN A 110 -9.01 0.29 1.94
C ASN A 110 -7.71 0.60 1.19
N CYS A 111 -7.64 0.30 -0.11
CA CYS A 111 -6.46 0.63 -0.92
C CYS A 111 -6.30 2.15 -1.10
N TYR A 112 -7.37 2.89 -1.32
CA TYR A 112 -7.31 4.35 -1.36
C TYR A 112 -6.89 4.93 -0.01
N GLN A 113 -7.46 4.40 1.08
CA GLN A 113 -7.07 4.80 2.41
C GLN A 113 -5.58 4.55 2.66
N LEU A 114 -5.06 3.39 2.23
CA LEU A 114 -3.64 3.05 2.32
C LEU A 114 -2.79 4.13 1.64
N ILE A 115 -3.04 4.46 0.36
CA ILE A 115 -2.30 5.50 -0.38
C ILE A 115 -2.38 6.85 0.35
N LEU A 116 -3.59 7.29 0.73
CA LEU A 116 -3.80 8.58 1.38
C LEU A 116 -3.04 8.67 2.71
N THR A 117 -3.06 7.59 3.51
CA THR A 117 -2.30 7.54 4.76
C THR A 117 -0.80 7.48 4.52
N SER A 118 -0.32 6.78 3.50
CA SER A 118 1.10 6.75 3.17
C SER A 118 1.61 8.15 2.77
N VAL A 119 0.84 8.92 2.00
CA VAL A 119 1.18 10.32 1.69
C VAL A 119 1.20 11.19 2.94
N ALA A 120 0.20 11.02 3.83
CA ALA A 120 0.14 11.76 5.10
C ALA A 120 1.37 11.49 5.99
N GLU A 121 1.84 10.24 6.00
CA GLU A 121 2.98 9.82 6.80
C GLU A 121 4.33 10.24 6.20
N SER A 122 4.37 10.42 4.89
CA SER A 122 5.54 10.84 4.10
C SER A 122 5.45 12.32 3.71
N GLU A 123 4.87 13.15 4.57
CA GLU A 123 4.50 14.55 4.28
C GLU A 123 5.66 15.45 3.80
N ASP A 124 6.90 15.09 4.12
CA ASP A 124 8.13 15.79 3.73
C ASP A 124 8.40 15.75 2.21
N PHE A 125 7.76 14.83 1.47
CA PHE A 125 8.01 14.57 0.05
C PHE A 125 6.93 15.13 -0.89
N PHE A 126 5.90 15.79 -0.33
CA PHE A 126 4.74 16.26 -1.06
C PHE A 126 4.47 17.74 -0.84
N SER A 127 3.94 18.44 -1.85
CA SER A 127 3.59 19.84 -1.70
C SER A 127 2.39 20.02 -0.76
N GLU A 128 2.35 21.14 -0.03
CA GLU A 128 1.18 21.51 0.79
C GLU A 128 -0.12 21.54 -0.03
N ARG A 129 -0.04 21.99 -1.28
CA ARG A 129 -1.19 22.02 -2.19
C ARG A 129 -1.75 20.61 -2.42
N TYR A 130 -0.87 19.66 -2.73
CA TYR A 130 -1.26 18.29 -3.02
C TYR A 130 -1.78 17.59 -1.77
N LYS A 131 -1.12 17.77 -0.62
CA LYS A 131 -1.60 17.27 0.67
C LYS A 131 -3.02 17.78 0.95
N ASN A 132 -3.25 19.09 0.89
CA ASN A 132 -4.58 19.67 1.14
C ASN A 132 -5.66 19.16 0.17
N GLN A 133 -5.29 18.89 -1.10
CA GLN A 133 -6.20 18.28 -2.06
C GLN A 133 -6.59 16.85 -1.63
N LEU A 134 -5.63 16.04 -1.18
CA LEU A 134 -5.86 14.67 -0.76
C LEU A 134 -6.58 14.57 0.59
N GLU A 135 -6.38 15.53 1.50
CA GLU A 135 -7.06 15.57 2.81
C GLU A 135 -8.58 15.60 2.67
N GLY A 136 -9.10 16.26 1.62
CA GLY A 136 -10.53 16.30 1.33
C GLY A 136 -11.19 14.94 1.07
N PHE A 137 -10.39 13.90 0.81
CA PHE A 137 -10.86 12.52 0.62
C PHE A 137 -10.68 11.64 1.86
N LEU A 138 -10.00 12.14 2.90
CA LEU A 138 -9.82 11.42 4.15
C LEU A 138 -11.02 11.64 5.09
N PRO A 139 -11.41 10.64 5.88
CA PRO A 139 -12.46 10.79 6.89
C PRO A 139 -12.02 11.65 8.10
N VAL A 140 -10.72 11.93 8.19
CA VAL A 140 -10.06 12.63 9.30
C VAL A 140 -8.98 13.56 8.75
N THR A 141 -8.60 14.56 9.53
CA THR A 141 -7.54 15.51 9.13
C THR A 141 -6.14 14.92 9.33
N TYR A 142 -5.14 15.46 8.63
CA TYR A 142 -3.74 15.05 8.79
C TYR A 142 -3.21 15.21 10.21
N PRO A 143 -3.49 16.31 10.94
CA PRO A 143 -3.06 16.42 12.34
C PRO A 143 -3.60 15.29 13.21
N PHE A 144 -4.84 14.84 12.96
CA PHE A 144 -5.42 13.71 13.67
C PHE A 144 -4.67 12.41 13.34
N LEU A 145 -4.42 12.13 12.05
CA LEU A 145 -3.64 10.95 11.63
C LEU A 145 -2.24 10.92 12.25
N LYS A 146 -1.56 12.06 12.26
CA LYS A 146 -0.24 12.23 12.88
C LYS A 146 -0.27 11.90 14.37
N SER A 147 -1.24 12.47 15.10
CA SER A 147 -1.41 12.16 16.53
C SER A 147 -1.73 10.67 16.78
N MET A 148 -2.47 10.01 15.89
CA MET A 148 -2.78 8.59 16.02
C MET A 148 -1.53 7.72 15.86
N LYS A 149 -0.61 8.08 14.95
CA LYS A 149 0.67 7.38 14.76
C LYS A 149 1.59 7.53 15.97
N GLU A 150 1.71 8.74 16.51
CA GLU A 150 2.49 9.01 17.73
C GLU A 150 1.96 8.18 18.92
N ASN A 151 0.63 8.04 19.04
CA ASN A 151 -0.01 7.22 20.07
C ASN A 151 0.07 5.70 19.82
N LYS A 152 0.19 5.23 18.57
CA LYS A 152 0.34 3.80 18.23
C LYS A 152 1.65 3.19 18.74
N PHE A 153 2.71 3.99 18.88
CA PHE A 153 4.00 3.54 19.41
C PHE A 153 4.09 3.57 20.95
N GLU A 154 3.21 4.29 21.64
CA GLU A 154 3.22 4.35 23.11
C GLU A 154 2.37 3.26 23.79
N LYS A 155 1.46 2.58 23.09
CA LYS A 155 0.61 1.53 23.68
C LYS A 155 0.34 0.34 22.77
N LYS A 156 1.29 -0.59 22.70
CA LYS A 156 0.92 -2.03 22.69
C LYS A 156 0.63 -2.44 24.14
N ASP A 157 -0.50 -1.99 24.67
CA ASP A 157 -1.02 -2.55 25.92
C ASP A 157 -1.33 -4.04 25.69
N SER A 158 -0.89 -4.92 26.59
CA SER A 158 -1.13 -6.37 26.53
C SER A 158 -2.61 -6.72 26.32
N TYR A 159 -3.49 -5.84 26.79
CA TYR A 159 -4.95 -5.89 26.63
C TYR A 159 -5.42 -5.91 25.18
N THR A 160 -4.73 -5.21 24.27
CA THR A 160 -5.09 -5.18 22.85
C THR A 160 -4.73 -6.49 22.16
N GLN A 161 -3.60 -7.12 22.56
CA GLN A 161 -3.21 -8.44 22.06
C GLN A 161 -4.15 -9.55 22.54
N GLU A 162 -4.55 -9.56 23.81
CA GLU A 162 -5.56 -10.49 24.33
C GLU A 162 -6.89 -10.37 23.58
N ARG A 163 -7.31 -9.14 23.25
CA ARG A 163 -8.51 -8.90 22.44
C ARG A 163 -8.42 -9.48 21.03
N TYR A 164 -7.28 -9.35 20.36
CA TYR A 164 -7.10 -9.94 19.04
C TYR A 164 -7.10 -11.46 19.08
N MET A 165 -6.51 -12.07 20.11
CA MET A 165 -6.56 -13.52 20.32
C MET A 165 -7.99 -14.01 20.57
N LEU A 166 -8.76 -13.30 21.39
CA LEU A 166 -10.17 -13.63 21.64
C LEU A 166 -11.03 -13.55 20.36
N ILE A 167 -10.77 -12.58 19.47
CA ILE A 167 -11.47 -12.48 18.19
C ILE A 167 -11.09 -13.64 17.27
N LEU A 168 -9.80 -14.01 17.22
CA LEU A 168 -9.34 -15.16 16.42
C LEU A 168 -9.93 -16.48 16.92
N ASP A 169 -10.01 -16.67 18.24
CA ASP A 169 -10.60 -17.87 18.85
C ASP A 169 -12.10 -17.98 18.55
N GLU A 170 -12.86 -16.88 18.59
CA GLU A 170 -14.28 -16.83 18.21
C GLU A 170 -14.49 -17.06 16.71
N MET A 171 -13.57 -16.59 15.86
CA MET A 171 -13.63 -16.79 14.41
C MET A 171 -13.21 -18.19 13.95
N LEU A 172 -12.65 -19.01 14.84
CA LEU A 172 -12.23 -20.40 14.59
C LEU A 172 -13.28 -21.44 15.00
N ILE A 173 -14.45 -21.01 15.49
CA ILE A 173 -15.56 -21.91 15.82
C ILE A 173 -16.40 -22.11 14.52
N PRO A 174 -16.57 -23.36 14.04
CA PRO A 174 -17.22 -23.66 12.76
C PRO A 174 -18.73 -23.35 12.74
#